data_AF-A0A7X5KSR4-F1
#
_entry.id   AF-A0A7X5KSR4-F1
#
_cell.length_a   1.000
_cell.length_b   1.000
_cell.length_c   1.000
_cell.angle_alpha   90.00
_cell.angle_beta   90.00
_cell.angle_gamma   90.00
#
_symmetry.space_group_name_H-M   'P 1'
#
loop_
_entity.id
_entity.type
_entity.pdbx_description
1 polymer ?
#
loop_
_entity_poly.entity_id
_entity_poly.type
_entity_poly.pdbx_seq_one_letter_code
_entity_poly.pdbx_strand_id
1 'polypeptide(L)' 'MSDTKKQLAEINEAITTILAGGQSYKVGNRSLTRADLSTLYQMKKELENNASEDNSGGLGRSVAVSFFDKR' A
#
# COMPACT_ATOMS: atom_id res chain seq x y z
N MET A 1 0.14 2.23 20.20
CA MET A 1 0.56 2.77 18.89
C MET A 1 0.48 1.63 17.91
N SER A 2 -0.50 1.63 17.00
CA SER A 2 -0.75 0.50 16.09
C SER A 2 0.46 0.24 15.20
N ASP A 3 0.89 -1.02 15.11
CA ASP A 3 2.05 -1.46 14.32
C ASP A 3 1.94 -1.05 12.83
N THR A 4 0.71 -0.88 12.34
CA THR A 4 0.37 -0.40 11.00
C THR A 4 0.96 0.98 10.67
N LYS A 5 0.95 1.93 11.62
CA LYS A 5 1.48 3.28 11.39
C LYS A 5 3.00 3.29 11.25
N LYS A 6 3.69 2.43 12.01
CA LYS A 6 5.15 2.29 11.94
C LYS A 6 5.56 1.67 10.61
N GLN A 7 4.88 0.60 10.18
CA GLN A 7 5.15 -0.05 8.89
C GLN A 7 4.91 0.91 7.71
N LEU A 8 3.86 1.73 7.77
CA LEU A 8 3.58 2.72 6.73
C LEU A 8 4.69 3.79 6.65
N ALA A 9 5.21 4.25 7.80
CA ALA A 9 6.34 5.18 7.84
C ALA A 9 7.61 4.58 7.20
N GLU A 10 7.96 3.33 7.55
CA GLU A 10 9.11 2.62 6.97
C GLU A 10 8.97 2.43 5.45
N ILE A 11 7.76 2.12 4.96
CA ILE A 11 7.49 1.99 3.53
C ILE A 11 7.63 3.34 2.81
N ASN A 12 7.12 4.42 3.39
CA ASN A 12 7.28 5.76 2.81
C ASN A 12 8.76 6.16 2.73
N GLU A 13 9.55 5.86 3.76
CA GLU A 13 11.00 6.12 3.77
C GLU A 13 11.76 5.27 2.74
N ALA A 14 11.36 4.01 2.57
CA ALA A 14 11.91 3.16 1.53
C ALA A 14 11.65 3.73 0.13
N ILE A 15 10.41 4.18 -0.12
CA ILE A 15 10.01 4.80 -1.40
C ILE A 15 10.82 6.08 -1.65
N THR A 16 10.92 6.99 -0.67
CA THR A 16 11.66 8.24 -0.85
C THR A 16 13.15 7.99 -1.12
N THR A 17 13.76 7.05 -0.41
CA THR A 17 15.19 6.70 -0.61
C THR A 17 15.43 6.13 -2.00
N ILE A 18 14.54 5.24 -2.46
CA ILE A 18 14.63 4.65 -3.81
C ILE A 18 14.42 5.72 -4.89
N LEU A 19 13.45 6.62 -4.71
CA LEU A 19 13.19 7.72 -5.64
C LEU A 19 14.32 8.75 -5.67
N ALA A 20 15.00 8.98 -4.56
CA ALA A 20 16.16 9.86 -4.46
C ALA A 20 17.42 9.29 -5.14
N GLY A 21 17.38 8.05 -5.63
CA GLY A 21 18.49 7.39 -6.32
C GLY A 21 19.08 6.18 -5.60
N GLY A 22 18.48 5.77 -4.47
CA GLY A 22 18.84 4.52 -3.81
C GLY A 22 18.49 3.29 -4.67
N GLN A 23 19.44 2.37 -4.82
CA GLN A 23 19.18 1.11 -5.55
C GLN A 23 18.31 0.13 -4.74
N SER A 24 18.48 0.13 -3.42
CA SER A 24 17.79 -0.78 -2.50
C SER A 24 17.64 -0.18 -1.11
N TYR A 25 16.57 -0.56 -0.41
CA TYR A 25 16.30 -0.19 0.97
C TYR A 25 15.86 -1.43 1.77
N LYS A 26 16.20 -1.51 3.06
CA LYS A 26 15.88 -2.67 3.91
C LYS A 26 14.79 -2.32 4.91
N VAL A 27 13.63 -2.97 4.80
CA VAL A 27 12.52 -2.84 5.74
C VAL A 27 12.45 -4.13 6.58
N GLY A 28 12.87 -4.04 7.84
CA GLY A 28 13.00 -5.21 8.73
C GLY A 28 13.93 -6.28 8.15
N ASN A 29 13.38 -7.46 7.86
CA ASN A 29 14.11 -8.59 7.27
C ASN A 29 13.98 -8.70 5.74
N ARG A 30 13.30 -7.75 5.09
CA ARG A 30 13.09 -7.73 3.64
C ARG A 30 13.96 -6.65 3.00
N SER A 31 14.63 -6.99 1.91
CA SER A 31 15.33 -6.04 1.05
C SER A 31 14.42 -5.70 -0.14
N LEU A 32 14.16 -4.42 -0.34
CA LEU A 32 13.31 -3.89 -1.41
C LEU A 32 14.18 -3.11 -2.38
N THR A 33 13.95 -3.29 -3.67
CA THR A 33 14.72 -2.62 -4.72
C THR A 33 13.84 -1.67 -5.53
N ARG A 34 14.46 -0.87 -6.40
CA ARG A 34 13.72 0.00 -7.33
C ARG A 34 12.72 -0.75 -8.21
N ALA A 35 13.00 -2.00 -8.57
CA ALA A 35 12.08 -2.83 -9.34
C ALA A 35 10.78 -3.16 -8.57
N ASP A 36 10.83 -3.14 -7.24
CA ASP A 36 9.71 -3.46 -6.35
C ASP A 36 8.86 -2.23 -5.98
N LEU A 37 9.09 -1.07 -6.61
CA LEU A 37 8.36 0.17 -6.32
C LEU A 37 6.85 0.01 -6.48
N SER A 38 6.39 -0.71 -7.52
CA SER A 38 4.96 -0.99 -7.71
C SER A 38 4.36 -1.73 -6.52
N THR A 39 5.11 -2.69 -5.98
CA THR A 39 4.74 -3.51 -4.83
C THR A 39 4.70 -2.66 -3.56
N LEU A 40 5.65 -1.73 -3.38
CA LEU A 40 5.65 -0.79 -2.26
C LEU A 40 4.43 0.14 -2.26
N TYR A 41 4.06 0.67 -3.43
CA TYR A 41 2.85 1.49 -3.55
C TYR A 41 1.57 0.70 -3.26
N GLN A 42 1.50 -0.57 -3.68
CA GLN A 42 0.38 -1.45 -3.34
C GLN A 42 0.28 -1.69 -1.83
N MET A 43 1.39 -2.07 -1.17
CA MET A 43 1.43 -2.31 0.27
C MET A 43 1.05 -1.04 1.07
N LYS A 44 1.52 0.13 0.64
CA LYS A 44 1.12 1.41 1.23
C LYS A 44 -0.39 1.61 1.13
N LYS A 45 -0.97 1.44 -0.06
CA LYS A 45 -2.40 1.61 -0.30
C LYS A 45 -3.24 0.65 0.53
N GLU A 46 -2.81 -0.59 0.67
CA GLU A 46 -3.48 -1.58 1.52
C GLU A 46 -3.43 -1.18 2.99
N LEU A 47 -2.29 -0.73 3.50
CA LEU A 47 -2.16 -0.26 4.89
C LEU A 47 -2.99 1.01 5.15
N GLU A 48 -3.02 1.94 4.21
CA GLU A 48 -3.87 3.16 4.28
C GLU A 48 -5.36 2.80 4.26
N ASN A 49 -5.77 1.86 3.41
CA ASN A 49 -7.13 1.35 3.38
C ASN A 49 -7.49 0.69 4.71
N ASN A 50 -6.67 -0.24 5.20
CA ASN A 50 -6.91 -0.93 6.48
C ASN A 50 -7.01 0.06 7.66
N ALA A 51 -6.14 1.07 7.70
CA ALA A 51 -6.20 2.11 8.72
C ALA A 51 -7.47 2.98 8.64
N SER A 52 -8.05 3.12 7.45
CA SER A 52 -9.30 3.87 7.20
C SER A 52 -10.54 3.02 7.50
N GLU A 53 -10.51 1.74 7.13
CA GLU A 53 -11.56 0.74 7.39
C GLU A 53 -11.69 0.45 8.89
N ASP A 54 -10.58 0.39 9.65
CA ASP A 54 -10.61 0.28 11.12
C ASP A 54 -11.31 1.46 11.81
N ASN A 55 -11.45 2.61 11.12
CA ASN A 55 -12.15 3.79 11.64
C ASN A 55 -13.63 3.86 11.18
N SER A 56 -14.02 3.06 10.19
CA SER A 56 -15.33 3.12 9.56
C SER A 56 -16.05 1.78 9.67
N GLY A 57 -16.62 1.54 10.84
CA GLY A 57 -17.76 0.64 10.95
C GLY A 57 -18.92 1.18 10.11
N GLY A 58 -19.02 0.75 8.84
CA GLY A 58 -20.21 0.99 8.02
C GLY A 58 -19.95 1.23 6.54
N LEU A 59 -20.33 0.23 5.72
CA LEU A 59 -21.03 0.39 4.44
C LEU A 59 -20.40 1.34 3.39
N GLY A 60 -19.54 0.82 2.50
CA GLY A 60 -18.95 1.68 1.46
C GLY A 60 -18.45 1.08 0.15
N ARG A 61 -18.72 -0.19 -0.20
CA ARG A 61 -18.24 -0.74 -1.48
C ARG A 61 -19.36 -1.37 -2.31
N SER A 62 -20.14 -0.51 -2.98
CA SER A 62 -20.95 -0.90 -4.12
C SER A 62 -20.02 -1.25 -5.30
N VAL A 63 -19.63 -2.52 -5.40
CA VAL A 63 -19.07 -3.08 -6.63
C VAL A 63 -20.23 -3.24 -7.61
N ALA A 64 -20.42 -2.26 -8.50
CA ALA A 64 -21.38 -2.38 -9.59
C ALA A 64 -20.76 -3.28 -10.68
N VAL A 65 -21.33 -4.47 -10.86
CA VAL A 65 -21.06 -5.34 -12.02
C VAL A 65 -22.19 -5.11 -13.03
N SER A 66 -21.86 -4.54 -14.19
CA SER A 66 -22.79 -4.40 -15.31
C SER A 66 -22.55 -5.54 -16.30
N PHE A 67 -23.58 -6.33 -16.60
CA PHE A 67 -23.55 -7.32 -17.68
C PHE A 67 -24.11 -6.67 -18.96
N PHE A 68 -23.35 -6.73 -20.06
CA PHE A 68 -23.84 -6.34 -21.38
C PHE A 68 -24.05 -7.61 -22.21
N ASP A 69 -25.30 -8.10 -22.25
CA ASP A 69 -25.69 -9.18 -23.16
C ASP A 69 -25.97 -8.59 -24.55
N LYS A 70 -25.16 -9.03 -25.52
CA LYS A 70 -25.15 -8.51 -26.88
C LYS A 70 -26.13 -9.36 -27.71
N ARG A 71 -27.37 -8.89 -27.87
CA ARG A 71 -28.32 -9.40 -28.88
C ARG A 71 -28.03 -8.79 -30.25
#